data_AF-A0A0F9GCI8-F1
#
_entry.id   AF-A0A0F9GCI8-F1
#
_cell.length_a   1.000
_cell.length_b   1.000
_cell.length_c   1.000
_cell.angle_alpha   90.00
_cell.angle_beta   90.00
_cell.angle_gamma   90.00
#
_symmetry.space_group_name_H-M   'P 1'
#
loop_
_entity.id
_entity.type
_entity.pdbx_description
1 polymer ?
#
loop_
_entity_poly.entity_id
_entity_poly.type
_entity_poly.pdbx_seq_one_letter_code
_entity_poly.pdbx_strand_id
1 'polypeptide(L)'
;STQFLDAAQGNDNAVYTGNLTLDATDVMFGLRDDGSYTFKYEANANNEAATLTTEGVVYFDGNLTTNKEINYQHGSYGDPVTNYTKSTIFVSGKITIKDEILAIGTYPSESVMAFVNEDTGTSTDDDIHIDVTSQNSVIQSFIYTSGWVTIDKQVKIHGSVMTKMLNLNEVPDLEAPDDSVKDNYPYLFPGKDLAFITTSNWREVPVTP
;
A
#
# COMPACT_ATOMS: atom_id res chain seq x y z
N SER A 1 -5.91 16.89 -10.72
CA SER A 1 -6.63 15.61 -10.74
C SER A 1 -7.45 15.54 -9.45
N THR A 2 -8.77 15.38 -9.50
CA THR A 2 -9.65 15.31 -8.30
C THR A 2 -10.48 14.03 -8.25
N GLN A 3 -10.30 13.13 -9.22
CA GLN A 3 -11.21 12.00 -9.45
C GLN A 3 -11.28 11.03 -8.26
N PHE A 4 -10.17 10.89 -7.53
CA PHE A 4 -10.10 10.03 -6.34
C PHE A 4 -10.50 10.78 -5.08
N LEU A 5 -10.28 12.11 -5.00
CA LEU A 5 -10.84 12.96 -3.94
C LEU A 5 -12.37 13.02 -4.00
N ASP A 6 -12.95 12.90 -5.20
CA ASP A 6 -14.41 12.84 -5.40
C ASP A 6 -14.96 11.42 -5.13
N ALA A 7 -14.24 10.36 -5.51
CA ALA A 7 -14.58 8.97 -5.14
C ALA A 7 -14.41 8.68 -3.64
N ALA A 8 -13.57 9.46 -2.98
CA ALA A 8 -13.34 9.47 -1.55
C ALA A 8 -14.55 9.98 -0.74
N GLN A 9 -15.32 10.94 -1.24
CA GLN A 9 -16.40 11.53 -0.44
C GLN A 9 -17.57 10.57 -0.14
N GLY A 10 -17.60 9.37 -0.74
CA GLY A 10 -18.64 8.35 -0.53
C GLY A 10 -18.27 7.13 0.33
N ASN A 11 -17.02 6.98 0.82
CA ASN A 11 -16.52 5.75 1.45
C ASN A 11 -15.88 5.94 2.85
N ASP A 12 -16.43 6.85 3.67
CA ASP A 12 -15.91 7.19 5.02
C ASP A 12 -14.43 7.58 5.03
N ASN A 13 -14.09 8.58 4.22
CA ASN A 13 -12.71 8.91 3.94
C ASN A 13 -12.02 9.79 4.99
N ALA A 14 -10.70 9.62 5.05
CA ALA A 14 -9.81 10.50 5.77
C ALA A 14 -8.82 11.16 4.82
N VAL A 15 -8.64 12.48 4.95
CA VAL A 15 -7.72 13.28 4.14
C VAL A 15 -6.60 13.81 5.04
N TYR A 16 -5.36 13.60 4.63
CA TYR A 16 -4.18 14.24 5.20
C TYR A 16 -3.57 15.19 4.19
N THR A 17 -3.26 16.41 4.61
CA THR A 17 -2.63 17.41 3.73
C THR A 17 -1.18 17.63 4.14
N GLY A 18 -0.27 17.51 3.18
CA GLY A 18 1.17 17.64 3.36
C GLY A 18 1.90 16.31 3.25
N ASN A 19 3.23 16.39 3.33
CA ASN A 19 4.10 15.22 3.28
C ASN A 19 4.10 14.52 4.64
N LEU A 20 3.93 13.20 4.64
CA LEU A 20 3.99 12.38 5.83
C LEU A 20 5.12 11.35 5.75
N THR A 21 5.91 11.29 6.82
CA THR A 21 6.86 10.21 7.06
C THR A 21 6.41 9.43 8.28
N LEU A 22 6.06 8.16 8.08
CA LEU A 22 5.76 7.21 9.14
C LEU A 22 7.07 6.67 9.70
N ASP A 23 7.40 7.12 10.92
CA ASP A 23 8.68 6.83 11.59
C ASP A 23 8.46 6.74 13.11
N ALA A 24 9.02 7.65 13.91
CA ALA A 24 8.99 7.57 15.37
C ALA A 24 7.83 8.32 16.07
N THR A 25 6.89 8.90 15.32
CA THR A 25 5.78 9.71 15.88
C THR A 25 4.43 9.12 15.51
N ASP A 26 3.53 9.01 16.49
CA ASP A 26 2.15 8.60 16.28
C ASP A 26 1.41 9.59 15.38
N VAL A 27 0.58 9.07 14.48
CA VAL A 27 -0.19 9.89 13.53
C VAL A 27 -1.61 9.35 13.46
N MET A 28 -2.58 10.21 13.74
CA MET A 28 -4.00 9.85 13.75
C MET A 28 -4.81 10.93 13.06
N PHE A 29 -5.68 10.54 12.13
CA PHE A 29 -6.62 11.44 11.48
C PHE A 29 -7.85 10.71 10.93
N GLY A 30 -8.87 11.47 10.56
CA GLY A 30 -10.17 10.93 10.16
C GLY A 30 -10.94 10.34 11.35
N LEU A 31 -11.18 11.17 12.37
CA LEU A 31 -11.98 10.81 13.55
C LEU A 31 -13.42 10.47 13.13
N ARG A 32 -13.88 9.29 13.55
CA ARG A 32 -15.21 8.74 13.26
C ARG A 32 -16.17 9.00 14.44
N ASP A 33 -17.46 8.84 14.19
CA ASP A 33 -18.51 9.07 15.20
C ASP A 33 -18.42 8.11 16.41
N ASP A 34 -17.84 6.93 16.22
CA ASP A 34 -17.57 5.94 17.27
C ASP A 34 -16.30 6.24 18.10
N GLY A 35 -15.59 7.34 17.79
CA GLY A 35 -14.36 7.76 18.46
C GLY A 35 -13.09 7.07 17.94
N SER A 36 -13.19 6.20 16.94
CA SER A 36 -12.04 5.60 16.26
C SER A 36 -11.48 6.51 15.15
N TYR A 37 -10.33 6.14 14.59
CA TYR A 37 -9.68 6.88 13.51
C TYR A 37 -9.57 6.00 12.26
N THR A 38 -9.90 6.58 11.12
CA THR A 38 -9.77 5.93 9.80
C THR A 38 -8.31 5.67 9.44
N PHE A 39 -7.39 6.52 9.89
CA PHE A 39 -5.96 6.27 9.83
C PHE A 39 -5.35 6.47 11.20
N LYS A 40 -4.73 5.42 11.73
CA LYS A 40 -4.05 5.41 13.02
C LYS A 40 -2.73 4.67 12.90
N TYR A 41 -1.65 5.42 12.91
CA TYR A 41 -0.27 4.92 12.99
C TYR A 41 0.24 5.08 14.42
N GLU A 42 0.66 3.98 15.02
CA GLU A 42 1.26 3.92 16.35
C GLU A 42 2.74 3.54 16.22
N ALA A 43 3.60 4.51 16.49
CA ALA A 43 5.04 4.35 16.49
C ALA A 43 5.44 3.55 17.74
N ASN A 44 5.45 2.22 17.64
CA ASN A 44 5.91 1.36 18.74
C ASN A 44 7.37 1.69 19.13
N ALA A 45 7.68 1.58 20.41
CA ALA A 45 9.02 1.86 20.93
C ALA A 45 10.03 0.74 20.59
N ASN A 46 11.31 0.99 20.81
CA ASN A 46 12.36 -0.05 20.89
C ASN A 46 12.55 -0.94 19.65
N ASN A 47 12.54 -0.37 18.44
CA ASN A 47 12.71 -1.11 17.17
C ASN A 47 11.64 -2.17 16.90
N GLU A 48 10.53 -2.20 17.65
CA GLU A 48 9.38 -3.03 17.30
C GLU A 48 8.66 -2.43 16.09
N ALA A 49 8.14 -3.30 15.23
CA ALA A 49 7.26 -2.94 14.12
C ALA A 49 6.17 -1.97 14.58
N ALA A 50 5.91 -0.90 13.82
CA ALA A 50 4.80 0.00 14.10
C ALA A 50 3.46 -0.67 13.76
N THR A 51 2.39 -0.24 14.41
CA THR A 51 1.03 -0.70 14.08
C THR A 51 0.34 0.35 13.22
N LEU A 52 -0.23 -0.06 12.09
CA LEU A 52 -1.06 0.79 11.24
C LEU A 52 -2.49 0.25 11.17
N THR A 53 -3.43 0.94 11.80
CA THR A 53 -4.86 0.67 11.61
C THR A 53 -5.40 1.61 10.54
N THR A 54 -5.94 1.04 9.45
CA THR A 54 -6.55 1.81 8.37
C THR A 54 -7.91 1.23 7.98
N GLU A 55 -8.87 2.10 7.65
CA GLU A 55 -10.22 1.69 7.25
C GLU A 55 -10.65 2.42 5.98
N GLY A 56 -11.48 1.77 5.17
CA GLY A 56 -12.06 2.39 3.97
C GLY A 56 -10.99 2.94 3.03
N VAL A 57 -11.06 4.24 2.76
CA VAL A 57 -10.15 4.92 1.85
C VAL A 57 -9.47 6.10 2.53
N VAL A 58 -8.14 6.13 2.50
CA VAL A 58 -7.30 7.21 3.04
C VAL A 58 -6.66 7.95 1.88
N TYR A 59 -6.70 9.28 1.90
CA TYR A 59 -6.12 10.11 0.86
C TYR A 59 -5.04 11.05 1.43
N PHE A 60 -3.85 11.00 0.85
CA PHE A 60 -2.74 11.90 1.14
C PHE A 60 -2.59 12.93 0.01
N ASP A 61 -2.83 14.20 0.33
CA ASP A 61 -2.47 15.32 -0.53
C ASP A 61 -1.02 15.74 -0.28
N GLY A 62 -0.09 14.94 -0.78
CA GLY A 62 1.35 15.07 -0.54
C GLY A 62 2.07 13.74 -0.75
N ASN A 63 3.31 13.67 -0.29
CA ASN A 63 4.11 12.45 -0.33
C ASN A 63 3.87 11.57 0.92
N LEU A 64 4.01 10.26 0.76
CA LEU A 64 4.01 9.29 1.86
C LEU A 64 5.34 8.54 1.89
N THR A 65 6.00 8.48 3.03
CA THR A 65 7.20 7.66 3.25
C THR A 65 6.99 6.73 4.43
N THR A 66 7.26 5.43 4.28
CA THR A 66 7.35 4.47 5.38
C THR A 66 8.82 4.19 5.66
N ASN A 67 9.32 4.61 6.83
CA ASN A 67 10.74 4.46 7.21
C ASN A 67 10.99 3.26 8.13
N LYS A 68 9.93 2.56 8.53
CA LYS A 68 9.93 1.55 9.57
C LYS A 68 9.02 0.40 9.17
N GLU A 69 9.33 -0.81 9.65
CA GLU A 69 8.43 -1.96 9.55
C GLU A 69 7.03 -1.59 10.07
N ILE A 70 6.01 -1.92 9.29
CA ILE A 70 4.59 -1.68 9.61
C ILE A 70 3.82 -2.99 9.58
N ASN A 71 3.19 -3.32 10.70
CA ASN A 71 2.15 -4.32 10.79
C ASN A 71 0.79 -3.62 10.68
N TYR A 72 0.05 -3.87 9.61
CA TYR A 72 -1.23 -3.22 9.34
C TYR A 72 -2.44 -4.10 9.64
N GLN A 73 -3.51 -3.46 10.06
CA GLN A 73 -4.81 -4.07 10.31
C GLN A 73 -5.94 -3.11 9.93
N HIS A 74 -7.16 -3.61 10.00
CA HIS A 74 -8.38 -2.88 9.70
C HIS A 74 -9.37 -3.10 10.85
N GLY A 75 -10.13 -2.06 11.23
CA GLY A 75 -10.98 -2.17 12.41
C GLY A 75 -10.21 -2.14 13.73
N SER A 76 -10.96 -2.19 14.84
CA SER A 76 -10.38 -2.59 16.12
C SER A 76 -10.28 -4.10 16.17
N TYR A 77 -9.06 -4.65 16.27
CA TYR A 77 -8.83 -6.09 16.44
C TYR A 77 -9.71 -6.65 17.58
N GLY A 78 -10.66 -7.53 17.24
CA GLY A 78 -11.57 -8.16 18.20
C GLY A 78 -12.95 -7.50 18.36
N ASP A 79 -13.29 -6.47 17.59
CA ASP A 79 -14.67 -5.97 17.51
C ASP A 79 -15.45 -6.71 16.40
N PRO A 80 -16.39 -7.62 16.76
CA PRO A 80 -17.18 -8.39 15.79
C PRO A 80 -18.21 -7.53 15.03
N VAL A 81 -18.32 -6.23 15.32
CA VAL A 81 -19.26 -5.31 14.68
C VAL A 81 -18.63 -4.58 13.48
N THR A 82 -17.31 -4.36 13.48
CA THR A 82 -16.60 -3.65 12.40
C THR A 82 -15.87 -4.64 11.49
N ASN A 83 -16.56 -5.11 10.43
CA ASN A 83 -16.04 -6.04 9.41
C ASN A 83 -15.06 -5.39 8.42
N TYR A 84 -14.22 -4.46 8.86
CA TYR A 84 -13.20 -3.92 7.96
C TYR A 84 -12.08 -4.95 7.85
N THR A 85 -11.90 -5.47 6.64
CA THR A 85 -10.84 -6.42 6.29
C THR A 85 -9.94 -5.85 5.19
N LYS A 86 -10.18 -4.60 4.78
CA LYS A 86 -9.50 -3.97 3.67
C LYS A 86 -9.47 -2.46 3.74
N SER A 87 -8.42 -1.88 3.19
CA SER A 87 -8.29 -0.43 2.99
C SER A 87 -7.51 -0.08 1.73
N THR A 88 -7.55 1.19 1.33
CA THR A 88 -6.72 1.72 0.25
C THR A 88 -6.21 3.10 0.59
N ILE A 89 -4.91 3.29 0.40
CA ILE A 89 -4.20 4.54 0.62
C ILE A 89 -3.89 5.15 -0.74
N PHE A 90 -4.59 6.24 -1.07
CA PHE A 90 -4.31 7.10 -2.21
C PHE A 90 -3.31 8.17 -1.83
N VAL A 91 -2.34 8.42 -2.70
CA VAL A 91 -1.29 9.43 -2.50
C VAL A 91 -1.16 10.24 -3.78
N SER A 92 -1.38 11.55 -3.69
CA SER A 92 -1.24 12.45 -4.84
C SER A 92 0.23 12.68 -5.23
N GLY A 93 1.13 12.60 -4.25
CA GLY A 93 2.58 12.66 -4.43
C GLY A 93 3.26 11.29 -4.43
N LYS A 94 4.58 11.29 -4.26
CA LYS A 94 5.42 10.09 -4.26
C LYS A 94 5.13 9.21 -3.04
N ILE A 95 5.08 7.90 -3.26
CA ILE A 95 5.11 6.87 -2.21
C ILE A 95 6.53 6.32 -2.12
N THR A 96 7.11 6.29 -0.92
CA THR A 96 8.41 5.65 -0.67
C THR A 96 8.25 4.60 0.42
N ILE A 97 8.59 3.35 0.11
CA ILE A 97 8.55 2.22 1.04
C ILE A 97 9.99 1.82 1.35
N LYS A 98 10.41 1.99 2.61
CA LYS A 98 11.79 1.67 3.03
C LYS A 98 11.89 0.48 3.98
N ASP A 99 10.79 -0.18 4.28
CA ASP A 99 10.80 -1.33 5.17
C ASP A 99 9.62 -2.25 4.91
N GLU A 100 9.53 -3.32 5.68
CA GLU A 100 8.47 -4.32 5.60
C GLU A 100 7.08 -3.73 5.84
N ILE A 101 6.11 -4.24 5.10
CA ILE A 101 4.69 -3.93 5.27
C ILE A 101 3.96 -5.26 5.34
N LEU A 102 3.47 -5.62 6.53
CA LEU A 102 2.89 -6.93 6.81
C LEU A 102 1.45 -6.80 7.29
N ALA A 103 0.58 -7.69 6.83
CA ALA A 103 -0.76 -7.80 7.35
C ALA A 103 -0.73 -8.47 8.74
N ILE A 104 -1.48 -7.93 9.68
CA ILE A 104 -1.86 -8.64 10.90
C ILE A 104 -2.98 -9.61 10.53
N GLY A 105 -2.74 -10.90 10.74
CA GLY A 105 -3.65 -11.99 10.35
C GLY A 105 -3.26 -12.66 9.04
N THR A 106 -4.16 -13.45 8.49
CA THR A 106 -3.96 -14.20 7.24
C THR A 106 -4.15 -13.29 6.04
N TYR A 107 -3.09 -13.02 5.29
CA TYR A 107 -3.15 -12.30 4.02
C TYR A 107 -3.55 -13.24 2.87
N PRO A 108 -4.48 -12.85 1.97
CA PRO A 108 -5.25 -11.61 1.95
C PRO A 108 -6.64 -11.74 2.59
N SER A 109 -6.99 -12.90 3.17
CA SER A 109 -8.37 -13.20 3.60
C SER A 109 -8.87 -12.37 4.78
N GLU A 110 -7.99 -12.00 5.71
CA GLU A 110 -8.34 -11.28 6.94
C GLU A 110 -7.97 -9.80 6.88
N SER A 111 -6.90 -9.45 6.15
CA SER A 111 -6.40 -8.08 6.07
C SER A 111 -5.71 -7.84 4.72
N VAL A 112 -6.10 -6.78 4.03
CA VAL A 112 -5.49 -6.36 2.76
C VAL A 112 -5.44 -4.84 2.64
N MET A 113 -4.27 -4.32 2.29
CA MET A 113 -4.09 -2.90 2.03
C MET A 113 -3.57 -2.69 0.62
N ALA A 114 -4.02 -1.62 -0.02
CA ALA A 114 -3.47 -1.14 -1.28
C ALA A 114 -2.82 0.24 -1.15
N PHE A 115 -1.69 0.42 -1.83
CA PHE A 115 -1.09 1.71 -2.14
C PHE A 115 -1.43 2.10 -3.57
N VAL A 116 -2.02 3.28 -3.73
CA VAL A 116 -2.35 3.85 -5.02
C VAL A 116 -1.71 5.23 -5.12
N ASN A 117 -0.85 5.42 -6.10
CA ASN A 117 -0.38 6.75 -6.48
C ASN A 117 -1.14 7.22 -7.74
N GLU A 118 -1.46 8.51 -7.78
CA GLU A 118 -2.29 9.10 -8.84
C GLU A 118 -1.53 9.64 -10.05
N ASP A 119 -0.19 9.56 -10.03
CA ASP A 119 0.75 10.11 -11.02
C ASP A 119 0.36 11.53 -11.47
N THR A 120 1.03 12.54 -10.92
CA THR A 120 0.77 13.93 -11.30
C THR A 120 1.33 14.30 -12.67
N GLY A 121 2.00 13.38 -13.36
CA GLY A 121 2.32 13.45 -14.78
C GLY A 121 3.47 14.40 -15.14
N THR A 122 4.31 14.82 -14.18
CA THR A 122 5.31 15.88 -14.43
C THR A 122 6.77 15.54 -14.14
N SER A 123 7.10 14.38 -13.58
CA SER A 123 8.50 14.05 -13.24
C SER A 123 8.97 12.74 -13.84
N THR A 124 10.28 12.67 -14.10
CA THR A 124 11.03 11.41 -14.28
C THR A 124 11.30 10.71 -12.94
N ASP A 125 10.79 11.27 -11.84
CA ASP A 125 10.91 10.71 -10.50
C ASP A 125 9.89 9.60 -10.31
N ASP A 126 10.28 8.59 -9.55
CA ASP A 126 9.44 7.45 -9.22
C ASP A 126 8.19 7.89 -8.46
N ASP A 127 7.03 7.50 -8.97
CA ASP A 127 5.75 7.66 -8.30
C ASP A 127 5.66 6.75 -7.07
N ILE A 128 6.17 5.54 -7.19
CA ILE A 128 6.35 4.59 -6.09
C ILE A 128 7.78 4.08 -6.09
N HIS A 129 8.47 4.25 -4.98
CA HIS A 129 9.86 3.85 -4.81
C HIS A 129 9.99 2.87 -3.65
N ILE A 130 10.49 1.67 -3.93
CA ILE A 130 10.71 0.61 -2.96
C ILE A 130 12.22 0.47 -2.75
N ASP A 131 12.70 1.00 -1.62
CA ASP A 131 14.10 0.99 -1.20
C ASP A 131 14.20 0.45 0.23
N VAL A 132 13.86 -0.83 0.38
CA VAL A 132 13.81 -1.51 1.68
C VAL A 132 15.18 -1.56 2.36
N THR A 133 15.24 -1.44 3.69
CA THR A 133 16.53 -1.42 4.41
C THR A 133 17.19 -2.81 4.48
N SER A 134 16.41 -3.89 4.49
CA SER A 134 16.88 -5.27 4.60
C SER A 134 16.67 -6.06 3.30
N GLN A 135 17.62 -6.94 2.99
CA GLN A 135 17.42 -7.96 1.96
C GLN A 135 16.36 -8.95 2.46
N ASN A 136 15.44 -9.35 1.58
CA ASN A 136 14.30 -10.23 1.87
C ASN A 136 13.15 -9.59 2.67
N SER A 137 13.08 -8.26 2.76
CA SER A 137 11.89 -7.60 3.28
C SER A 137 10.65 -8.06 2.53
N VAL A 138 9.53 -8.20 3.24
CA VAL A 138 8.25 -8.61 2.66
C VAL A 138 7.28 -7.42 2.65
N ILE A 139 6.63 -7.22 1.51
CA ILE A 139 5.54 -6.26 1.32
C ILE A 139 4.28 -7.05 0.94
N GLN A 140 3.34 -7.14 1.88
CA GLN A 140 2.01 -7.73 1.70
C GLN A 140 1.02 -6.63 1.32
N SER A 141 0.97 -6.23 0.06
CA SER A 141 0.10 -5.13 -0.38
C SER A 141 -0.14 -5.17 -1.89
N PHE A 142 -1.25 -4.55 -2.29
CA PHE A 142 -1.51 -4.20 -3.68
C PHE A 142 -0.90 -2.83 -3.99
N ILE A 143 -0.18 -2.71 -5.10
CA ILE A 143 0.54 -1.50 -5.49
C ILE A 143 0.06 -1.10 -6.87
N TYR A 144 -0.41 0.13 -7.01
CA TYR A 144 -0.81 0.70 -8.28
C TYR A 144 -0.28 2.12 -8.48
N THR A 145 0.21 2.40 -9.68
CA THR A 145 0.41 3.76 -10.18
C THR A 145 0.21 3.77 -11.70
N SER A 146 -0.25 4.87 -12.27
CA SER A 146 -0.22 5.06 -13.73
C SER A 146 1.15 5.51 -14.27
N GLY A 147 2.14 5.70 -13.40
CA GLY A 147 3.48 6.13 -13.76
C GLY A 147 4.55 5.07 -13.49
N TRP A 148 5.54 5.38 -12.66
CA TRP A 148 6.74 4.55 -12.45
C TRP A 148 6.77 3.89 -11.07
N VAL A 149 7.07 2.59 -11.06
CA VAL A 149 7.51 1.88 -9.86
C VAL A 149 8.99 1.58 -10.01
N THR A 150 9.81 2.01 -9.05
CA THR A 150 11.24 1.63 -8.96
C THR A 150 11.47 0.75 -7.76
N ILE A 151 12.17 -0.36 -7.97
CA ILE A 151 12.56 -1.32 -6.92
C ILE A 151 14.09 -1.40 -6.89
N ASP A 152 14.67 -0.93 -5.79
CA ASP A 152 16.12 -0.77 -5.67
C ASP A 152 16.84 -2.01 -5.13
N LYS A 153 16.13 -2.85 -4.37
CA LYS A 153 16.69 -3.98 -3.62
C LYS A 153 15.79 -5.20 -3.71
N GLN A 154 16.37 -6.37 -3.50
CA GLN A 154 15.66 -7.64 -3.43
C GLN A 154 14.64 -7.63 -2.29
N VAL A 155 13.37 -7.63 -2.69
CA VAL A 155 12.18 -7.59 -1.82
C VAL A 155 11.21 -8.66 -2.29
N LYS A 156 10.45 -9.22 -1.36
CA LYS A 156 9.31 -10.08 -1.69
C LYS A 156 8.03 -9.25 -1.67
N ILE A 157 7.29 -9.23 -2.78
CA ILE A 157 5.98 -8.59 -2.84
C ILE A 157 4.92 -9.68 -2.94
N HIS A 158 4.14 -9.86 -1.87
CA HIS A 158 2.98 -10.73 -1.86
C HIS A 158 1.73 -9.87 -2.10
N GLY A 159 1.18 -9.95 -3.31
CA GLY A 159 0.12 -9.06 -3.76
C GLY A 159 0.16 -8.84 -5.26
N SER A 160 -0.02 -7.60 -5.69
CA SER A 160 0.02 -7.25 -7.12
C SER A 160 0.70 -5.90 -7.31
N VAL A 161 1.53 -5.79 -8.35
CA VAL A 161 2.12 -4.53 -8.78
C VAL A 161 1.56 -4.20 -10.17
N MET A 162 0.81 -3.12 -10.25
CA MET A 162 0.22 -2.61 -11.49
C MET A 162 0.81 -1.24 -11.78
N THR A 163 1.61 -1.15 -12.84
CA THR A 163 2.30 0.09 -13.20
C THR A 163 2.41 0.24 -14.70
N LYS A 164 2.54 1.47 -15.18
CA LYS A 164 2.86 1.76 -16.59
C LYS A 164 4.31 1.43 -16.89
N MET A 165 5.21 1.79 -15.98
CA MET A 165 6.64 1.54 -16.09
C MET A 165 7.16 0.90 -14.81
N LEU A 166 7.90 -0.21 -14.96
CA LEU A 166 8.58 -0.88 -13.87
C LEU A 166 10.09 -0.79 -14.11
N ASN A 167 10.81 -0.21 -13.15
CA ASN A 167 12.25 -0.10 -13.16
C ASN A 167 12.83 -0.95 -12.02
N LEU A 168 13.74 -1.86 -12.34
CA LEU A 168 14.27 -2.86 -11.41
C LEU A 168 15.80 -2.73 -11.36
N ASN A 169 16.34 -2.30 -10.24
CA ASN A 169 17.78 -2.38 -9.97
C ASN A 169 18.15 -3.74 -9.40
N GLU A 170 17.23 -4.37 -8.68
CA GLU A 170 17.28 -5.79 -8.28
C GLU A 170 15.93 -6.46 -8.59
N VAL A 171 15.94 -7.78 -8.84
CA VAL A 171 14.74 -8.54 -9.18
C VAL A 171 13.96 -8.89 -7.91
N PRO A 172 12.69 -8.48 -7.75
CA PRO A 172 11.87 -8.86 -6.61
C PRO A 172 11.31 -10.28 -6.76
N ASP A 173 11.02 -10.91 -5.63
CA ASP A 173 10.21 -12.12 -5.59
C ASP A 173 8.73 -11.73 -5.56
N LEU A 174 7.99 -12.03 -6.64
CA LEU A 174 6.57 -11.73 -6.73
C LEU A 174 5.74 -12.97 -6.37
N GLU A 175 4.93 -12.87 -5.32
CA GLU A 175 3.96 -13.89 -4.91
C GLU A 175 2.55 -13.35 -5.15
N ALA A 176 1.77 -14.05 -5.97
CA ALA A 176 0.37 -13.69 -6.18
C ALA A 176 -0.46 -14.02 -4.92
N PRO A 177 -1.43 -13.17 -4.55
CA PRO A 177 -2.36 -13.49 -3.48
C PRO A 177 -3.14 -14.75 -3.82
N ASP A 178 -3.53 -15.52 -2.81
CA ASP A 178 -4.40 -16.67 -3.01
C ASP A 178 -5.83 -16.25 -3.41
N ASP A 179 -6.65 -17.25 -3.76
CA ASP A 179 -8.00 -17.05 -4.29
C ASP A 179 -8.96 -16.31 -3.33
N SER A 180 -8.66 -16.25 -2.03
CA SER A 180 -9.49 -15.53 -1.05
C SER A 180 -9.55 -14.02 -1.31
N VAL A 181 -8.62 -13.48 -2.11
CA VAL A 181 -8.63 -12.06 -2.50
C VAL A 181 -9.88 -11.66 -3.27
N LYS A 182 -10.59 -12.60 -3.90
CA LYS A 182 -11.84 -12.33 -4.63
C LYS A 182 -12.92 -11.75 -3.72
N ASP A 183 -12.99 -12.25 -2.48
CA ASP A 183 -13.95 -11.81 -1.48
C ASP A 183 -13.42 -10.60 -0.69
N ASN A 184 -12.09 -10.47 -0.61
CA ASN A 184 -11.43 -9.40 0.11
C ASN A 184 -10.54 -8.52 -0.79
N TYR A 185 -11.05 -8.04 -1.94
CA TYR A 185 -10.28 -7.16 -2.81
C TYR A 185 -10.28 -5.70 -2.30
N PRO A 186 -9.14 -4.96 -2.33
CA PRO A 186 -9.07 -3.59 -1.80
C PRO A 186 -10.07 -2.61 -2.42
N TYR A 187 -10.50 -1.62 -1.64
CA TYR A 187 -11.49 -0.63 -2.07
C TYR A 187 -10.97 0.25 -3.21
N LEU A 188 -11.76 0.45 -4.26
CA LEU A 188 -11.43 1.31 -5.40
C LEU A 188 -10.11 0.95 -6.12
N PHE A 189 -9.48 -0.18 -5.79
CA PHE A 189 -8.29 -0.63 -6.48
C PHE A 189 -8.65 -1.06 -7.91
N PRO A 190 -7.91 -0.57 -8.92
CA PRO A 190 -8.17 -0.95 -10.32
C PRO A 190 -8.05 -2.46 -10.50
N GLY A 191 -9.06 -3.09 -11.11
CA GLY A 191 -9.00 -4.52 -11.49
C GLY A 191 -10.00 -5.45 -10.82
N LYS A 192 -10.78 -4.98 -9.82
CA LYS A 192 -11.81 -5.82 -9.15
C LYS A 192 -12.89 -6.35 -10.11
N ASP A 193 -13.38 -5.49 -11.00
CA ASP A 193 -14.47 -5.80 -11.95
C ASP A 193 -14.04 -5.67 -13.42
N LEU A 194 -12.76 -5.41 -13.67
CA LEU A 194 -12.21 -5.19 -15.00
C LEU A 194 -10.99 -6.09 -15.18
N ALA A 195 -11.16 -7.17 -15.93
CA ALA A 195 -10.07 -8.04 -16.33
C ALA A 195 -9.09 -7.25 -17.21
N PHE A 196 -7.98 -6.79 -16.63
CA PHE A 196 -6.84 -6.32 -17.39
C PHE A 196 -5.81 -7.43 -17.45
N ILE A 197 -5.68 -8.01 -18.66
CA ILE A 197 -4.59 -8.89 -19.03
C ILE A 197 -3.34 -8.03 -19.16
N THR A 198 -2.33 -8.27 -18.32
CA THR A 198 -0.97 -7.80 -18.58
C THR A 198 -0.36 -8.62 -19.73
N THR A 199 0.01 -7.95 -20.83
CA THR A 199 0.58 -8.56 -22.05
C THR A 199 2.09 -8.74 -22.01
N SER A 200 2.74 -8.44 -20.88
CA SER A 200 4.18 -8.55 -20.70
C SER A 200 4.49 -9.74 -19.80
N ASN A 201 4.88 -10.86 -20.43
CA ASN A 201 5.54 -11.97 -19.74
C ASN A 201 7.03 -11.66 -19.64
N TRP A 202 7.56 -11.71 -18.41
CA TRP A 202 9.00 -11.77 -18.18
C TRP A 202 9.41 -13.24 -17.96
N ARG A 203 10.57 -13.62 -18.50
CA ARG A 203 11.24 -14.87 -18.17
C ARG A 203 12.73 -14.62 -18.08
N GLU A 204 13.39 -15.26 -17.12
CA GLU A 204 14.84 -15.37 -17.13
C GLU A 204 15.29 -16.17 -18.35
N VAL A 205 16.30 -15.66 -19.05
CA VAL A 205 17.03 -16.43 -20.04
C VAL A 205 18.44 -16.63 -19.50
N PRO A 206 18.80 -17.84 -19.06
CA PRO A 206 20.17 -18.14 -18.66
C PRO A 206 21.10 -17.87 -19.83
N VAL A 207 22.01 -16.90 -19.69
CA VAL A 207 23.07 -16.71 -20.67
C VAL A 207 24.14 -17.75 -20.36
N THR A 208 24.27 -18.76 -21.22
CA THR A 208 25.41 -19.68 -21.13
C THR A 208 26.65 -18.92 -21.59
N PRO A 209 27.76 -18.92 -20.83
CA PRO A 209 28.97 -18.16 -21.18
C PRO A 209 29.61 -18.64 -22.50
#